data_AF-A0A6M8HUU4-F1
#
_entry.id   AF-A0A6M8HUU4-F1
#
_cell.length_a   1.000
_cell.length_b   1.000
_cell.length_c   1.000
_cell.angle_alpha   90.00
_cell.angle_beta   90.00
_cell.angle_gamma   90.00
#
_symmetry.space_group_name_H-M   'P 1'
#
loop_
_entity.id
_entity.type
_entity.pdbx_description
1 polymer ?
#
loop_
_entity_poly.entity_id
_entity_poly.type
_entity_poly.pdbx_seq_one_letter_code
_entity_poly.pdbx_strand_id
1 'polypeptide(L)'
;MNDRTSARGMIGLPRIGVAGWSLRRDLADRFGTGASQLARYATRFNCVEINSSFYQLHRPATYARWAEAVPDTFRFAVKMPRSITHSEAADAVLRGTRFARVAADPAPVPVAADTGGWDGLSYHRLHGNPRMYYSGYGAERLERLATRLCPASDCWIIFDNTALGEAIPDALWLSGRLSK
;
A
#
# COMPACT_ATOMS: atom_id res chain seq x y z
N MET A 1 3.69 -18.90 38.67
CA MET A 1 4.62 -17.89 38.14
C MET A 1 4.81 -18.21 36.66
N ASN A 2 3.84 -17.82 35.82
CA ASN A 2 3.91 -18.02 34.37
C ASN A 2 4.08 -16.65 33.73
N ASP A 3 5.27 -16.48 33.19
CA ASP A 3 5.76 -15.36 32.42
C ASP A 3 4.83 -15.06 31.24
N ARG A 4 4.05 -13.97 31.34
CA ARG A 4 3.23 -13.42 30.26
C ARG A 4 4.02 -12.44 29.37
N THR A 5 5.35 -12.54 29.32
CA THR A 5 6.20 -11.56 28.63
C THR A 5 6.76 -12.07 27.29
N SER A 6 6.27 -13.20 26.77
CA SER A 6 6.77 -13.80 25.51
C SER A 6 5.73 -13.90 24.38
N ALA A 7 4.88 -12.88 24.22
CA ALA A 7 3.94 -12.77 23.09
C ALA A 7 4.07 -11.46 22.29
N ARG A 8 5.20 -10.74 22.41
CA ARG A 8 5.63 -9.79 21.36
C ARG A 8 6.30 -10.55 20.22
N GLY A 9 5.58 -11.51 19.64
CA GLY A 9 6.03 -12.25 18.47
C GLY A 9 5.99 -11.34 17.24
N MET A 10 7.16 -10.80 16.86
CA MET A 10 7.50 -10.25 15.54
C MET A 10 6.35 -9.59 14.74
N ILE A 11 6.00 -8.35 15.10
CA ILE A 11 5.29 -7.46 14.18
C ILE A 11 6.31 -7.07 13.11
N GLY A 12 6.15 -7.59 11.88
CA GLY A 12 7.01 -7.22 10.75
C GLY A 12 6.90 -5.73 10.42
N LEU A 13 7.94 -5.17 9.79
CA LEU A 13 7.89 -3.79 9.28
C LEU A 13 6.66 -3.62 8.37
N PRO A 14 5.95 -2.46 8.45
CA PRO A 14 4.80 -2.22 7.60
C PRO A 14 5.21 -2.22 6.13
N ARG A 15 4.26 -2.62 5.28
CA ARG A 15 4.40 -2.55 3.83
C ARG A 15 3.98 -1.17 3.38
N ILE A 16 4.95 -0.37 2.94
CA ILE A 16 4.74 1.01 2.54
C ILE A 16 5.05 1.10 1.06
N GLY A 17 4.07 1.59 0.30
CA GLY A 17 4.15 1.67 -1.15
C GLY A 17 3.24 2.73 -1.73
N VAL A 18 3.16 2.73 -3.05
CA VAL A 18 2.41 3.70 -3.85
C VAL A 18 1.48 2.95 -4.81
N ALA A 19 0.39 3.59 -5.20
CA ALA A 19 -0.51 3.13 -6.24
C ALA A 19 0.10 3.29 -7.64
N GLY A 20 1.03 2.40 -7.98
CA GLY A 20 1.86 2.46 -9.17
C GLY A 20 3.31 2.84 -8.87
N TRP A 21 4.20 2.62 -9.84
CA TRP A 21 5.66 2.74 -9.68
C TRP A 21 6.30 3.72 -10.68
N SER A 22 5.53 4.67 -11.19
CA SER A 22 6.06 5.73 -12.07
C SER A 22 6.97 6.66 -11.28
N LEU A 23 8.26 6.66 -11.59
CA LEU A 23 9.25 7.51 -10.93
C LEU A 23 9.42 8.83 -11.70
N ARG A 24 9.18 9.95 -11.04
CA ARG A 24 9.51 11.28 -11.57
C ARG A 24 11.02 11.45 -11.66
N ARG A 25 11.49 12.20 -12.66
CA ARG A 25 12.93 12.40 -12.92
C ARG A 25 13.66 13.09 -11.78
N ASP A 26 13.03 14.07 -11.13
CA ASP A 26 13.60 14.81 -10.00
C ASP A 26 13.76 13.96 -8.73
N LEU A 27 13.06 12.82 -8.66
CA LEU A 27 13.17 11.87 -7.55
C LEU A 27 14.11 10.70 -7.88
N ALA A 28 14.65 10.64 -9.10
CA ALA A 28 15.44 9.50 -9.59
C ALA A 28 16.63 9.14 -8.67
N ASP A 29 17.32 10.15 -8.14
CA ASP A 29 18.51 9.99 -7.29
C ASP A 29 18.18 9.48 -5.88
N ARG A 30 16.89 9.52 -5.51
CA ARG A 30 16.40 8.93 -4.26
C ARG A 30 16.24 7.42 -4.36
N PHE A 31 16.43 6.80 -5.53
CA PHE A 31 16.31 5.37 -5.76
C PHE A 31 17.64 4.78 -6.27
N GLY A 32 17.85 3.50 -5.98
CA GLY A 32 18.98 2.75 -6.52
C GLY A 32 18.85 2.50 -8.03
N THR A 33 19.87 1.84 -8.58
CA THR A 33 19.89 1.37 -9.97
C THR A 33 19.02 0.13 -10.13
N GLY A 34 18.61 -0.16 -11.37
CA GLY A 34 17.77 -1.31 -11.69
C GLY A 34 17.43 -1.39 -13.17
N ALA A 35 17.23 -2.61 -13.67
CA ALA A 35 16.98 -2.88 -15.09
C ALA A 35 15.60 -2.36 -15.59
N SER A 36 14.71 -1.97 -14.68
CA SER A 36 13.40 -1.39 -15.00
C SER A 36 13.00 -0.34 -13.95
N GLN A 37 11.98 0.46 -14.24
CA GLN A 37 11.43 1.41 -13.26
C GLN A 37 10.92 0.68 -11.99
N LEU A 38 10.32 -0.49 -12.14
CA LEU A 38 9.86 -1.30 -11.00
C LEU A 38 11.03 -1.82 -10.16
N ALA A 39 12.10 -2.28 -10.80
CA ALA A 39 13.31 -2.70 -10.09
C ALA A 39 13.94 -1.54 -9.30
N ARG A 40 14.03 -0.35 -9.91
CA ARG A 40 14.48 0.87 -9.24
C ARG A 40 13.58 1.25 -8.07
N TYR A 41 12.26 1.21 -8.26
CA TYR A 41 11.26 1.46 -7.22
C TYR A 41 11.44 0.53 -6.02
N ALA A 42 11.65 -0.77 -6.27
CA ALA A 42 11.83 -1.79 -5.23
C ALA A 42 13.13 -1.65 -4.41
N THR A 43 14.03 -0.73 -4.77
CA THR A 43 15.21 -0.41 -3.94
C THR A 43 14.86 0.42 -2.69
N ARG A 44 13.66 1.01 -2.63
CA ARG A 44 13.22 1.86 -1.51
C ARG A 44 11.89 1.45 -0.88
N PHE A 45 11.06 0.71 -1.61
CA PHE A 45 9.77 0.24 -1.12
C PHE A 45 9.68 -1.28 -1.15
N ASN A 46 8.86 -1.84 -0.27
CA ASN A 46 8.66 -3.29 -0.11
C ASN A 46 7.31 -3.78 -0.66
N CYS A 47 6.47 -2.86 -1.16
CA CYS A 47 5.24 -3.22 -1.85
C CYS A 47 4.81 -2.17 -2.87
N VAL A 48 3.86 -2.54 -3.73
CA VAL A 48 3.18 -1.62 -4.64
C VAL A 48 1.73 -2.07 -4.86
N GLU A 49 0.83 -1.13 -5.08
CA GLU A 49 -0.53 -1.42 -5.51
C GLU A 49 -0.66 -1.27 -7.04
N ILE A 50 -1.19 -2.31 -7.69
CA ILE A 50 -1.45 -2.34 -9.13
C ILE A 50 -2.90 -1.93 -9.37
N ASN A 51 -3.10 -0.69 -9.80
CA ASN A 51 -4.44 -0.17 -10.14
C ASN A 51 -4.85 -0.40 -11.59
N SER A 52 -3.89 -0.58 -12.50
CA SER A 52 -4.18 -0.75 -13.94
C SER A 52 -5.02 -2.01 -14.23
N SER A 53 -4.91 -3.04 -13.38
CA SER A 53 -5.71 -4.27 -13.48
C SER A 53 -7.22 -4.05 -13.27
N PHE A 54 -7.61 -2.96 -12.61
CA PHE A 54 -9.02 -2.60 -12.45
C PHE A 54 -9.70 -2.35 -13.80
N TYR A 55 -8.98 -1.69 -14.72
CA TYR A 55 -9.49 -1.35 -16.05
C TYR A 55 -9.29 -2.47 -17.05
N GLN A 56 -8.14 -3.16 -16.98
CA GLN A 56 -7.80 -4.23 -17.90
C GLN A 56 -6.88 -5.25 -17.21
N LEU A 57 -7.30 -6.52 -17.22
CA LEU A 57 -6.46 -7.61 -16.72
C LEU A 57 -5.22 -7.77 -17.62
N HIS A 58 -4.03 -7.84 -17.00
CA HIS A 58 -2.78 -8.07 -17.74
C HIS A 58 -2.59 -9.56 -18.05
N ARG A 59 -1.75 -9.85 -19.04
CA ARG A 59 -1.38 -11.24 -19.35
C ARG A 59 -0.58 -11.84 -18.17
N PRO A 60 -0.72 -13.14 -17.88
CA PRO A 60 0.06 -13.81 -16.82
C PRO A 60 1.57 -13.56 -16.92
N ALA A 61 2.12 -13.59 -18.14
CA ALA A 61 3.53 -13.29 -18.40
C ALA A 61 3.96 -11.88 -17.96
N THR A 62 3.05 -10.89 -17.98
CA THR A 62 3.32 -9.54 -17.48
C THR A 62 3.54 -9.56 -15.96
N TYR A 63 2.70 -10.29 -15.23
CA TYR A 63 2.85 -10.44 -13.78
C TYR A 63 4.10 -11.22 -13.41
N ALA A 64 4.41 -12.30 -14.13
CA ALA A 64 5.65 -13.07 -13.93
C ALA A 64 6.88 -12.18 -14.08
N ARG A 65 6.97 -11.40 -15.16
CA ARG A 65 8.05 -10.44 -15.37
C ARG A 65 8.15 -9.38 -14.28
N TRP A 66 7.02 -8.90 -13.73
CA TRP A 66 7.03 -7.97 -12.61
C TRP A 66 7.56 -8.62 -11.32
N ALA A 67 7.17 -9.86 -11.04
CA ALA A 67 7.67 -10.61 -9.90
C ALA A 67 9.19 -10.86 -9.99
N GLU A 68 9.71 -11.20 -11.17
CA GLU A 68 11.15 -11.38 -11.42
C GLU A 68 11.98 -10.10 -11.27
N ALA A 69 11.34 -8.92 -11.39
CA ALA A 69 12.04 -7.63 -11.37
C ALA A 69 12.28 -7.07 -9.95
N VAL A 70 11.82 -7.76 -8.90
CA VAL A 70 11.84 -7.29 -7.51
C VAL A 70 12.32 -8.40 -6.56
N PRO A 71 12.78 -8.07 -5.33
CA PRO A 71 13.15 -9.10 -4.36
C PRO A 71 11.98 -10.00 -3.95
N ASP A 72 12.27 -11.24 -3.54
CA ASP A 72 11.26 -12.22 -3.09
C ASP A 72 10.44 -11.77 -1.88
N THR A 73 10.90 -10.75 -1.15
CA THR A 73 10.20 -10.15 0.00
C THR A 73 9.20 -9.06 -0.41
N PHE A 74 9.30 -8.57 -1.66
CA PHE A 74 8.43 -7.55 -2.22
C PHE A 74 7.02 -8.13 -2.44
N ARG A 75 5.99 -7.32 -2.25
CA ARG A 75 4.59 -7.76 -2.42
C ARG A 75 3.80 -6.82 -3.33
N PHE A 76 2.90 -7.41 -4.10
CA PHE A 76 1.97 -6.69 -4.95
C PHE A 76 0.56 -6.77 -4.37
N ALA A 77 -0.12 -5.64 -4.24
CA ALA A 77 -1.56 -5.60 -4.05
C ALA A 77 -2.22 -5.39 -5.42
N VAL A 78 -2.96 -6.37 -5.93
CA VAL A 78 -3.58 -6.29 -7.26
C VAL A 78 -5.05 -5.90 -7.11
N LYS A 79 -5.44 -4.78 -7.70
CA LYS A 79 -6.85 -4.37 -7.71
C LYS A 79 -7.64 -5.35 -8.59
N MET A 80 -8.66 -5.99 -8.01
CA MET A 80 -9.49 -6.93 -8.76
C MET A 80 -10.10 -6.23 -10.00
N PRO A 81 -10.11 -6.89 -11.17
CA PRO A 81 -10.71 -6.32 -12.37
C PRO A 81 -12.17 -5.91 -12.19
N ARG A 82 -12.57 -4.83 -12.87
CA ARG A 82 -13.97 -4.37 -12.88
C ARG A 82 -14.93 -5.46 -13.36
N SER A 83 -14.52 -6.26 -14.35
CA SER A 83 -15.30 -7.38 -14.90
C SER A 83 -15.64 -8.44 -13.85
N ILE A 84 -14.83 -8.58 -12.81
CA ILE A 84 -15.06 -9.55 -11.72
C ILE A 84 -15.87 -8.89 -10.60
N THR A 85 -15.45 -7.72 -10.14
CA THR A 85 -16.05 -7.02 -9.00
C THR A 85 -17.51 -6.58 -9.21
N HIS A 86 -18.00 -6.56 -10.45
CA HIS A 86 -19.37 -6.19 -10.81
C HIS A 86 -20.16 -7.36 -11.42
N SER A 87 -19.77 -8.60 -11.10
CA SER A 87 -20.44 -9.83 -11.56
C SER A 87 -21.13 -10.54 -10.40
N GLU A 88 -22.21 -11.30 -10.67
CA GLU A 88 -22.89 -12.13 -9.66
C GLU A 88 -21.96 -13.16 -8.99
N ALA A 89 -20.87 -13.54 -9.67
CA ALA A 89 -19.86 -14.44 -9.13
C ALA A 89 -19.05 -13.82 -7.97
N ALA A 90 -18.98 -12.48 -7.88
CA ALA A 90 -18.28 -11.80 -6.78
C ALA A 90 -18.91 -12.14 -5.43
N ASP A 91 -20.25 -12.20 -5.35
CA ASP A 91 -21.00 -12.45 -4.11
C ASP A 91 -20.78 -13.88 -3.57
N ALA A 92 -20.50 -14.84 -4.44
CA ALA A 92 -20.23 -16.22 -4.06
C ALA A 92 -18.85 -16.42 -3.42
N VAL A 93 -17.86 -15.61 -3.81
CA VAL A 93 -16.47 -15.69 -3.33
C VAL A 93 -16.32 -15.19 -1.88
N LEU A 94 -17.25 -14.36 -1.40
CA LEU A 94 -17.13 -13.70 -0.09
C LEU A 94 -17.68 -14.51 1.09
N ARG A 95 -18.11 -15.76 0.90
CA ARG A 95 -18.65 -16.57 2.00
C ARG A 95 -17.52 -17.19 2.84
N GLY A 96 -17.53 -16.89 4.14
CA GLY A 96 -16.57 -17.44 5.12
C GLY A 96 -15.16 -16.82 5.07
N THR A 97 -15.03 -15.61 4.52
CA THR A 97 -13.73 -15.05 4.14
C THR A 97 -13.08 -14.15 5.17
N ARG A 98 -11.74 -14.15 5.15
CA ARG A 98 -10.83 -13.27 5.89
C ARG A 98 -10.60 -11.95 5.14
N PHE A 99 -11.66 -11.17 4.91
CA PHE A 99 -11.53 -9.88 4.23
C PHE A 99 -11.41 -8.72 5.20
N ALA A 100 -10.36 -7.94 5.00
CA ALA A 100 -10.18 -6.66 5.65
C ALA A 100 -10.82 -5.55 4.82
N ARG A 101 -11.49 -4.63 5.51
CA ARG A 101 -11.99 -3.38 4.93
C ARG A 101 -10.88 -2.36 4.95
N VAL A 102 -10.66 -1.74 3.79
CA VAL A 102 -9.66 -0.69 3.61
C VAL A 102 -10.06 0.57 4.39
N ALA A 103 -9.11 1.11 5.15
CA ALA A 103 -9.16 2.47 5.66
C ALA A 103 -8.72 3.45 4.55
N ALA A 104 -9.46 4.52 4.35
CA ALA A 104 -9.20 5.56 3.37
C ALA A 104 -8.95 6.91 4.06
N ASP A 105 -7.99 7.67 3.57
CA ASP A 105 -7.82 9.07 3.92
C ASP A 105 -7.76 9.94 2.64
N PRO A 106 -8.54 11.02 2.52
CA PRO A 106 -9.69 11.33 3.36
C PRO A 106 -10.76 10.23 3.19
N ALA A 107 -11.49 9.96 4.26
CA ALA A 107 -12.50 8.92 4.26
C ALA A 107 -13.76 9.39 3.49
N PRO A 108 -14.29 8.61 2.53
CA PRO A 108 -15.52 8.98 1.82
C PRO A 108 -16.76 8.93 2.74
N VAL A 109 -16.69 8.13 3.81
CA VAL A 109 -17.67 8.06 4.90
C VAL A 109 -16.92 7.87 6.22
N PRO A 110 -17.41 8.36 7.38
CA PRO A 110 -16.66 8.35 8.63
C PRO A 110 -16.08 6.98 9.02
N VAL A 111 -16.89 5.91 8.88
CA VAL A 111 -16.44 4.55 9.21
C VAL A 111 -15.26 4.09 8.37
N ALA A 112 -15.09 4.62 7.15
CA ALA A 112 -13.98 4.30 6.25
C ALA A 112 -12.65 4.96 6.65
N ALA A 113 -12.61 5.78 7.70
CA ALA A 113 -11.35 6.32 8.22
C ALA A 113 -10.47 5.24 8.90
N ASP A 114 -11.11 4.18 9.40
CA ASP A 114 -10.48 3.10 10.13
C ASP A 114 -10.65 1.77 9.39
N THR A 115 -9.74 0.83 9.67
CA THR A 115 -9.84 -0.54 9.14
C THR A 115 -11.04 -1.24 9.77
N GLY A 116 -11.46 -2.36 9.20
CA GLY A 116 -12.52 -3.19 9.78
C GLY A 116 -12.60 -4.54 9.10
N GLY A 117 -13.62 -5.33 9.43
CA GLY A 117 -13.71 -6.70 8.94
C GLY A 117 -12.68 -7.59 9.65
N TRP A 118 -11.94 -8.39 8.89
CA TRP A 118 -10.90 -9.27 9.42
C TRP A 118 -9.68 -8.47 9.90
N ASP A 119 -9.23 -8.75 11.12
CA ASP A 119 -8.18 -8.01 11.86
C ASP A 119 -6.74 -8.50 11.56
N GLY A 120 -6.60 -9.64 10.88
CA GLY A 120 -5.29 -10.16 10.48
C GLY A 120 -4.58 -9.36 9.38
N LEU A 121 -5.27 -8.39 8.76
CA LEU A 121 -4.72 -7.47 7.77
C LEU A 121 -5.27 -6.05 8.01
N SER A 122 -4.38 -5.09 8.16
CA SER A 122 -4.73 -3.66 8.14
C SER A 122 -4.29 -3.05 6.81
N TYR A 123 -5.22 -2.49 6.03
CA TYR A 123 -4.91 -1.90 4.73
C TYR A 123 -5.38 -0.44 4.69
N HIS A 124 -4.45 0.49 4.48
CA HIS A 124 -4.66 1.92 4.45
C HIS A 124 -4.36 2.50 3.07
N ARG A 125 -5.31 3.25 2.48
CA ARG A 125 -5.13 3.99 1.23
C ARG A 125 -5.17 5.49 1.50
N LEU A 126 -4.07 6.16 1.24
CA LEU A 126 -3.83 7.57 1.52
C LEU A 126 -3.88 8.37 0.22
N HIS A 127 -4.98 9.06 -0.01
CA HIS A 127 -5.28 9.73 -1.27
C HIS A 127 -4.89 11.21 -1.28
N GLY A 128 -4.31 11.77 -0.21
CA GLY A 128 -3.77 13.14 -0.22
C GLY A 128 -4.69 14.18 0.39
N ASN A 129 -4.10 15.28 0.86
CA ASN A 129 -4.80 16.34 1.59
C ASN A 129 -4.16 17.71 1.29
N PRO A 130 -4.91 18.80 1.08
CA PRO A 130 -6.36 18.90 1.17
C PRO A 130 -7.11 18.37 -0.06
N ARG A 131 -6.47 18.30 -1.23
CA ARG A 131 -7.13 17.84 -2.46
C ARG A 131 -6.77 16.37 -2.75
N MET A 132 -7.77 15.50 -2.64
CA MET A 132 -7.67 14.08 -2.97
C MET A 132 -7.07 13.87 -4.36
N TYR A 133 -6.13 12.93 -4.47
CA TYR A 133 -5.26 12.55 -5.58
C TYR A 133 -4.13 13.53 -5.94
N TYR A 134 -4.25 14.82 -5.60
CA TYR A 134 -3.35 15.86 -6.11
C TYR A 134 -2.37 16.38 -5.06
N SER A 135 -2.73 16.38 -3.77
CA SER A 135 -1.93 17.03 -2.73
C SER A 135 -1.09 16.04 -1.93
N GLY A 136 0.12 16.46 -1.55
CA GLY A 136 0.95 15.81 -0.56
C GLY A 136 0.44 16.05 0.86
N TYR A 137 0.78 15.17 1.79
CA TYR A 137 0.25 15.22 3.16
C TYR A 137 0.88 16.31 4.04
N GLY A 138 2.15 16.64 3.79
CA GLY A 138 2.93 17.53 4.64
C GLY A 138 3.37 16.88 5.96
N ALA A 139 4.48 17.36 6.54
CA ALA A 139 5.15 16.70 7.66
C ALA A 139 4.26 16.52 8.90
N GLU A 140 3.49 17.54 9.28
CA GLU A 140 2.65 17.50 10.48
C GLU A 140 1.55 16.43 10.38
N ARG A 141 0.92 16.30 9.21
CA ARG A 141 -0.11 15.28 8.98
C ARG A 141 0.51 13.89 8.85
N LEU A 142 1.67 13.77 8.20
CA LEU A 142 2.40 12.51 8.13
C LEU A 142 2.85 12.03 9.52
N GLU A 143 3.23 12.92 10.44
CA GLU A 143 3.56 12.55 11.82
C GLU A 143 2.34 12.02 12.59
N ARG A 144 1.17 12.66 12.41
CA ARG A 144 -0.09 12.13 12.94
C ARG A 144 -0.43 10.76 12.36
N LEU A 145 -0.21 10.57 11.05
CA LEU A 145 -0.41 9.27 10.41
C LEU A 145 0.58 8.23 10.94
N ALA A 146 1.85 8.57 11.11
CA ALA A 146 2.85 7.66 11.67
C ALA A 146 2.45 7.16 13.07
N THR A 147 1.93 8.05 13.91
CA THR A 147 1.42 7.68 15.24
C THR A 147 0.21 6.74 15.15
N ARG A 148 -0.72 6.99 14.22
CA ARG A 148 -1.97 6.22 14.08
C ARG A 148 -1.78 4.86 13.40
N LEU A 149 -0.88 4.79 12.41
CA LEU A 149 -0.69 3.63 11.53
C LEU A 149 0.32 2.61 12.08
N CYS A 150 0.67 2.73 13.36
CA CYS A 150 1.57 1.78 14.03
C CYS A 150 0.97 0.35 13.94
N PRO A 151 1.69 -0.61 13.34
CA PRO A 151 1.10 -1.91 13.02
C PRO A 151 0.83 -2.74 14.27
N ALA A 152 -0.38 -3.29 14.39
CA ALA A 152 -0.73 -4.37 15.33
C ALA A 152 -0.83 -5.74 14.64
N SER A 153 -0.86 -5.77 13.30
CA SER A 153 -0.98 -6.94 12.42
C SER A 153 -0.22 -6.68 11.09
N ASP A 154 -0.34 -7.55 10.09
CA ASP A 154 0.19 -7.28 8.74
C ASP A 154 -0.42 -5.97 8.22
N CYS A 155 0.42 -4.96 8.00
CA CYS A 155 -0.03 -3.59 7.77
C CYS A 155 0.46 -3.10 6.41
N TRP A 156 -0.49 -2.68 5.58
CA TRP A 156 -0.27 -2.09 4.27
C TRP A 156 -0.66 -0.62 4.31
N ILE A 157 0.26 0.23 3.85
CA ILE A 157 0.07 1.67 3.72
C ILE A 157 0.40 2.06 2.28
N ILE A 158 -0.63 2.38 1.51
CA ILE A 158 -0.53 2.71 0.10
C ILE A 158 -0.88 4.17 -0.12
N PHE A 159 0.07 4.94 -0.62
CA PHE A 159 -0.16 6.30 -1.08
C PHE A 159 -0.72 6.29 -2.50
N ASP A 160 -1.90 6.89 -2.67
CA ASP A 160 -2.62 7.02 -3.93
C ASP A 160 -2.81 8.49 -4.35
N ASN A 161 -2.12 9.44 -3.70
CA ASN A 161 -2.01 10.83 -4.13
C ASN A 161 -1.01 11.00 -5.30
N THR A 162 -1.26 10.29 -6.39
CA THR A 162 -0.32 10.10 -7.49
C THR A 162 -0.46 11.13 -8.61
N ALA A 163 -1.54 11.93 -8.66
CA ALA A 163 -1.85 12.76 -9.83
C ALA A 163 -0.77 13.80 -10.14
N LEU A 164 -0.08 14.32 -9.12
CA LEU A 164 1.07 15.23 -9.25
C LEU A 164 2.38 14.62 -8.72
N GLY A 165 2.37 13.32 -8.40
CA GLY A 165 3.54 12.58 -7.93
C GLY A 165 3.94 12.84 -6.47
N GLU A 166 3.00 13.30 -5.64
CA GLU A 166 3.20 13.56 -4.21
C GLU A 166 3.31 12.28 -3.36
N ALA A 167 2.76 11.17 -3.86
CA ALA A 167 2.78 9.87 -3.19
C ALA A 167 4.19 9.35 -2.88
N ILE A 168 5.17 9.54 -3.78
CA ILE A 168 6.53 9.03 -3.57
C ILE A 168 7.25 9.79 -2.45
N PRO A 169 7.30 11.14 -2.44
CA PRO A 169 7.85 11.90 -1.31
C PRO A 169 7.21 11.54 0.04
N ASP A 170 5.88 11.46 0.09
CA ASP A 170 5.15 11.13 1.32
C ASP A 170 5.47 9.71 1.82
N ALA A 171 5.50 8.72 0.91
CA ALA A 171 5.84 7.35 1.24
C ALA A 171 7.30 7.20 1.73
N LEU A 172 8.26 7.89 1.10
CA LEU A 172 9.65 7.92 1.54
C LEU A 172 9.80 8.54 2.94
N TRP A 173 9.07 9.63 3.21
CA TRP A 173 9.06 10.27 4.52
C TRP A 173 8.54 9.30 5.59
N LEU A 174 7.39 8.68 5.34
CA LEU A 174 6.76 7.77 6.32
C LEU A 174 7.61 6.52 6.55
N SER A 175 8.17 5.95 5.48
CA SER A 175 9.10 4.82 5.59
C SER A 175 10.32 5.18 6.44
N GLY A 176 10.92 6.36 6.23
CA GLY A 176 12.05 6.82 7.05
C GLY A 176 11.68 7.08 8.51
N ARG A 177 10.42 7.45 8.78
CA ARG A 177 9.89 7.68 10.13
C ARG A 177 9.58 6.39 10.90
N LEU A 178 9.11 5.35 10.21
CA LEU A 178 8.71 4.05 10.80
C LEU A 178 9.83 3.01 10.80
N SER A 179 10.97 3.29 10.14
CA SER A 179 12.17 2.43 10.16
C SER A 179 13.19 2.81 11.25
N LYS A 180 12.88 3.82 12.07
CA LYS A 180 13.68 4.26 13.23
C LYS A 180 13.02 3.77 14.51
#